data_AF-F9CX22-F1
#
_entry.id   AF-F9CX22-F1
#
_cell.length_a   1.000
_cell.length_b   1.000
_cell.length_c   1.000
_cell.angle_alpha   90.00
_cell.angle_beta   90.00
_cell.angle_gamma   90.00
#
_symmetry.space_group_name_H-M   'P 1'
#
loop_
_entity.id
_entity.type
_entity.pdbx_description
1 polymer ?
#
loop_
_entity_poly.entity_id
_entity_poly.type
_entity_poly.pdbx_seq_one_letter_code
_entity_poly.pdbx_strand_id
1 'polypeptide(L)'
;MENSDIGLTPSELLNFIKTDNNIAIYDLRKKEEFAKGHIKKSSLVKYVEGCLIDVPKHSKIILISKDDKQSKQMTITLRSHDIDAHYLIGGINNWPYRLYFTNISYVGTEYL
;
A
#
# COMPACT_ATOMS: atom_id res chain seq x y z
N MET A 1 7.77 23.38 2.43
CA MET A 1 8.72 22.29 2.09
C MET A 1 7.97 21.32 1.21
N GLU A 2 8.31 21.25 -0.06
CA GLU A 2 7.69 20.31 -1.01
C GLU A 2 8.02 18.88 -0.60
N ASN A 3 6.99 18.08 -0.29
CA ASN A 3 7.06 16.66 0.01
C ASN A 3 7.33 15.82 -1.26
N SER A 4 8.26 16.22 -2.11
CA SER A 4 8.51 15.57 -3.41
C SER A 4 9.24 14.22 -3.30
N ASP A 5 9.83 13.88 -2.15
CA ASP A 5 10.74 12.73 -2.02
C ASP A 5 10.09 11.43 -1.50
N ILE A 6 8.84 11.49 -1.02
CA ILE A 6 8.15 10.32 -0.43
C ILE A 6 6.96 9.82 -1.25
N GLY A 7 6.58 10.54 -2.31
CA GLY A 7 5.54 10.11 -3.25
C GLY A 7 6.13 9.37 -4.44
N LEU A 8 5.50 8.27 -4.84
CA LEU A 8 5.86 7.51 -6.04
C LEU A 8 4.79 7.66 -7.10
N THR A 9 5.22 7.91 -8.33
CA THR A 9 4.37 7.80 -9.52
C THR A 9 4.02 6.34 -9.81
N PRO A 10 2.94 6.09 -10.57
CA PRO A 10 2.60 4.73 -11.01
C PRO A 10 3.75 4.01 -11.72
N SER A 11 4.50 4.73 -12.57
CA SER A 11 5.64 4.18 -13.31
C SER A 11 6.80 3.77 -12.41
N GLU A 12 7.10 4.54 -11.37
CA GLU A 12 8.16 4.20 -10.42
C GLU A 12 7.79 2.97 -9.61
N LEU A 13 6.56 2.91 -9.08
CA LEU A 13 6.06 1.73 -8.38
C LEU A 13 6.06 0.49 -9.30
N LEU A 14 5.66 0.63 -10.57
CA LEU A 14 5.73 -0.48 -11.51
C LEU A 14 7.17 -0.98 -11.72
N ASN A 15 8.14 -0.07 -11.79
CA ASN A 15 9.54 -0.44 -11.89
C ASN A 15 10.01 -1.19 -10.63
N PHE A 16 9.69 -0.70 -9.43
CA PHE A 16 9.98 -1.41 -8.17
C PHE A 16 9.41 -2.84 -8.16
N ILE A 17 8.17 -3.02 -8.63
CA ILE A 17 7.51 -4.34 -8.72
C ILE A 17 8.25 -5.28 -9.69
N LYS A 18 8.75 -4.74 -10.82
CA LYS A 18 9.41 -5.51 -11.89
C LYS A 18 10.84 -5.91 -11.54
N THR A 19 11.58 -5.05 -10.84
CA THR A 19 12.97 -5.31 -10.47
C THR A 19 13.09 -6.14 -9.19
N ASP A 20 11.96 -6.55 -8.61
CA ASP A 20 11.87 -7.31 -7.36
C ASP A 20 12.71 -6.73 -6.22
N ASN A 21 12.65 -5.41 -6.09
CA ASN A 21 13.28 -4.73 -4.96
C ASN A 21 12.59 -5.21 -3.66
N ASN A 22 13.34 -5.26 -2.55
CA ASN A 22 12.82 -5.60 -1.22
C ASN A 22 11.79 -4.54 -0.73
N ILE A 23 10.57 -4.62 -1.28
CA ILE A 23 9.46 -3.70 -1.03
C ILE A 23 8.30 -4.47 -0.39
N ALA A 24 7.60 -3.81 0.52
CA ALA A 24 6.31 -4.24 1.02
C ALA A 24 5.24 -3.26 0.56
N ILE A 25 4.25 -3.73 -0.21
CA ILE A 25 3.16 -2.89 -0.71
C ILE A 25 1.93 -3.15 0.15
N TYR A 26 1.44 -2.12 0.83
CA TYR A 26 0.31 -2.20 1.76
C TYR A 26 -0.86 -1.37 1.27
N ASP A 27 -1.99 -2.04 1.08
CA ASP A 27 -3.25 -1.42 0.68
C ASP A 27 -4.10 -1.16 1.92
N LEU A 28 -4.43 0.11 2.14
CA LEU A 28 -5.15 0.61 3.32
C LEU A 28 -6.67 0.74 3.07
N ARG A 29 -7.14 0.37 1.88
CA ARG A 29 -8.56 0.43 1.51
C ARG A 29 -9.36 -0.67 2.22
N LYS A 30 -10.68 -0.65 2.04
CA LYS A 30 -11.55 -1.70 2.58
C LYS A 30 -11.32 -3.04 1.86
N LYS A 31 -11.61 -4.14 2.55
CA LYS A 31 -11.48 -5.51 2.03
C LYS A 31 -12.21 -5.69 0.69
N GLU A 32 -13.40 -5.11 0.57
CA GLU A 32 -14.23 -5.20 -0.63
C GLU A 32 -13.62 -4.44 -1.81
N GLU A 33 -12.96 -3.30 -1.55
CA GLU A 33 -12.27 -2.51 -2.57
C GLU A 33 -11.00 -3.22 -3.05
N PHE A 34 -10.27 -3.85 -2.12
CA PHE A 34 -9.08 -4.65 -2.42
C PHE A 34 -9.42 -5.87 -3.29
N ALA A 35 -10.46 -6.61 -2.91
CA ALA A 35 -10.90 -7.80 -3.64
C ALA A 35 -11.39 -7.47 -5.06
N LYS A 36 -12.04 -6.31 -5.23
CA LYS A 36 -12.46 -5.78 -6.55
C LYS A 36 -11.30 -5.33 -7.44
N GLY A 37 -10.07 -5.34 -6.95
CA GLY A 37 -8.89 -4.95 -7.72
C GLY A 37 -7.82 -4.32 -6.84
N HIS A 38 -6.61 -4.86 -6.86
CA HIS A 38 -5.45 -4.35 -6.14
C HIS A 38 -4.17 -4.43 -6.99
N ILE A 39 -3.12 -3.73 -6.55
CA ILE A 39 -1.83 -3.72 -7.24
C ILE A 39 -1.11 -5.05 -6.99
N LYS A 40 -0.32 -5.54 -7.96
CA LYS A 40 0.44 -6.78 -7.81
C LYS A 40 1.31 -6.74 -6.54
N LYS A 41 1.44 -7.87 -5.84
CA LYS A 41 2.24 -8.03 -4.61
C LYS A 41 1.76 -7.19 -3.43
N SER A 42 0.62 -6.48 -3.52
CA SER A 42 0.08 -5.77 -2.37
C SER A 42 -0.60 -6.73 -1.38
N SER A 43 -0.50 -6.38 -0.10
CA SER A 43 -1.23 -7.01 0.98
C SER A 43 -2.23 -6.02 1.56
N LEU A 44 -3.45 -6.48 1.84
CA LEU A 44 -4.43 -5.69 2.58
C LEU A 44 -3.99 -5.57 4.03
N VAL A 45 -3.89 -4.33 4.54
CA VAL A 45 -3.54 -4.06 5.94
C VAL A 45 -4.65 -3.26 6.59
N LYS A 46 -4.99 -3.62 7.83
CA LYS A 46 -5.98 -2.86 8.60
C LYS A 46 -5.36 -1.52 9.00
N TYR A 47 -5.88 -0.45 8.42
CA TYR A 47 -5.60 0.90 8.88
C TYR A 47 -6.51 1.27 10.06
N VAL A 48 -5.91 1.66 11.18
CA VAL A 48 -6.60 2.30 12.30
C VAL A 48 -5.93 3.65 12.50
N GLU A 49 -6.72 4.72 12.45
CA GLU A 49 -6.20 6.07 12.63
C GLU A 49 -5.49 6.20 13.99
N GLY A 50 -4.29 6.77 13.99
CA GLY A 50 -3.45 6.89 15.19
C GLY A 50 -2.66 5.63 15.57
N CYS A 51 -2.85 4.49 14.90
CA CYS A 51 -2.05 3.28 15.12
C CYS A 51 -1.03 3.10 14.01
N LEU A 52 0.22 2.83 14.37
CA LEU A 52 1.22 2.37 13.41
C LEU A 52 0.83 0.97 12.91
N ILE A 53 0.96 0.77 11.60
CA ILE A 53 0.85 -0.57 11.01
C ILE A 53 2.11 -1.38 11.34
N ASP A 54 1.97 -2.70 11.42
CA ASP A 54 3.13 -3.58 11.53
C ASP A 54 3.93 -3.54 10.21
N VAL A 55 5.23 -3.30 10.30
CA VAL A 55 6.11 -3.15 9.13
C VAL A 55 7.29 -4.11 9.21
N PRO A 56 7.63 -4.81 8.12
CA PRO A 56 8.81 -5.65 8.06
C PRO A 56 10.05 -4.79 8.20
N LYS A 57 11.00 -5.28 9.01
CA LYS A 57 12.30 -4.64 9.18
C LYS A 57 13.05 -4.64 7.84
N HIS A 58 13.73 -3.53 7.54
CA HIS A 58 14.62 -3.36 6.39
C HIS A 58 13.97 -3.47 4.99
N SER A 59 12.64 -3.35 4.89
CA SER A 59 11.96 -3.23 3.59
C SER A 59 11.48 -1.80 3.35
N LYS A 60 11.49 -1.37 2.10
CA LYS A 60 10.83 -0.13 1.68
C LYS A 60 9.32 -0.35 1.68
N ILE A 61 8.57 0.43 2.46
CA ILE A 61 7.12 0.31 2.59
C ILE A 61 6.45 1.22 1.56
N ILE A 62 5.46 0.72 0.83
CA ILE A 62 4.70 1.49 -0.16
C ILE A 62 3.22 1.40 0.18
N LEU A 63 2.62 2.54 0.53
CA LEU A 63 1.25 2.63 0.99
C LEU A 63 0.30 3.06 -0.14
N ILE A 64 -0.79 2.33 -0.26
CA ILE A 64 -1.83 2.53 -1.28
C ILE A 64 -3.15 2.85 -0.57
N SER A 65 -3.81 3.91 -1.03
CA SER A 65 -5.19 4.24 -0.66
C SER A 65 -5.98 4.62 -1.93
N LYS A 66 -7.22 5.10 -1.79
CA LYS A 66 -8.08 5.43 -2.93
C LYS A 66 -7.56 6.63 -3.74
N ASP A 67 -7.38 7.78 -3.08
CA ASP A 67 -7.03 9.08 -3.68
C ASP A 67 -5.73 9.68 -3.10
N ASP A 68 -4.88 8.85 -2.50
CA ASP A 68 -3.60 9.12 -1.83
C ASP A 68 -3.62 9.78 -0.44
N LYS A 69 -4.72 10.41 -0.01
CA LYS A 69 -4.77 11.19 1.25
C LYS A 69 -4.37 10.37 2.47
N GLN A 70 -5.02 9.22 2.65
CA GLN A 70 -4.80 8.33 3.79
C GLN A 70 -3.39 7.73 3.77
N SER A 71 -2.95 7.25 2.61
CA SER A 71 -1.61 6.69 2.46
C SER A 71 -0.52 7.73 2.70
N LYS A 72 -0.72 8.98 2.25
CA LYS A 72 0.22 10.08 2.48
C LYS A 72 0.35 10.42 3.95
N GLN A 73 -0.76 10.54 4.68
CA GLN A 73 -0.74 10.79 6.12
C GLN A 73 0.00 9.69 6.90
N MET A 74 -0.26 8.43 6.57
CA MET A 74 0.45 7.30 7.19
C MET A 74 1.93 7.28 6.82
N THR A 75 2.29 7.57 5.56
CA THR A 75 3.70 7.67 5.14
C THR A 75 4.46 8.70 5.96
N ILE A 76 3.88 9.89 6.20
CA ILE A 76 4.49 10.93 7.03
C ILE A 76 4.71 10.41 8.46
N THR A 77 3.71 9.70 9.01
CA THR A 77 3.79 9.12 10.36
C THR A 77 4.86 8.03 10.46
N LEU A 78 4.98 7.16 9.47
CA LEU A 78 6.04 6.14 9.45
C LEU A 78 7.43 6.77 9.30
N ARG A 79 7.55 7.80 8.46
CA ARG A 79 8.81 8.53 8.25
C ARG A 79 9.28 9.25 9.52
N SER A 80 8.37 9.76 10.35
CA SER A 80 8.72 10.35 11.64
C SER A 80 9.24 9.32 12.66
N HIS A 81 9.13 8.03 12.36
CA HIS A 81 9.67 6.91 13.14
C HIS A 81 10.83 6.21 12.39
N ASP A 82 11.52 6.92 11.48
CA ASP A 82 12.67 6.43 10.71
C ASP A 82 12.39 5.19 9.82
N ILE A 83 11.12 4.97 9.45
CA ILE A 83 10.71 3.88 8.55
C ILE A 83 10.77 4.38 7.10
N ASP A 84 11.38 3.60 6.20
CA ASP A 84 11.48 3.90 4.77
C ASP A 84 10.12 3.72 4.05
N ALA A 85 9.20 4.66 4.26
CA ALA A 85 7.85 4.60 3.72
C ALA A 85 7.62 5.57 2.54
N HIS A 86 6.85 5.13 1.56
CA HIS A 86 6.40 5.92 0.42
C HIS A 86 4.91 5.73 0.19
N TYR A 87 4.26 6.60 -0.58
CA TYR A 87 2.88 6.42 -1.01
C TYR A 87 2.74 6.50 -2.53
N LEU A 88 1.69 5.89 -3.09
CA LEU A 88 1.35 6.06 -4.51
C LEU A 88 0.58 7.37 -4.75
N ILE A 89 1.13 8.25 -5.58
CA ILE A 89 0.53 9.53 -5.96
C ILE A 89 -0.79 9.29 -6.71
N GLY A 90 -1.88 9.93 -6.25
CA GLY A 90 -3.24 9.77 -6.77
C GLY A 90 -3.90 8.46 -6.35
N GLY A 91 -3.23 7.63 -5.55
CA GLY A 91 -3.74 6.36 -5.05
C GLY A 91 -4.01 5.36 -6.18
N ILE A 92 -4.80 4.33 -5.87
CA ILE A 92 -5.15 3.32 -6.86
C ILE A 92 -6.05 3.88 -7.98
N ASN A 93 -6.78 4.98 -7.74
CA ASN A 93 -7.57 5.63 -8.78
C ASN A 93 -6.71 6.10 -9.96
N ASN A 94 -5.44 6.41 -9.70
CA ASN A 94 -4.48 6.86 -10.70
C ASN A 94 -3.54 5.74 -11.19
N TRP A 95 -3.83 4.47 -10.87
CA TRP A 95 -3.04 3.33 -11.32
C TRP A 95 -3.49 2.89 -12.73
N PRO A 96 -2.70 3.12 -13.79
CA PRO A 96 -3.13 2.85 -15.17
C PRO A 96 -2.85 1.41 -15.62
N TYR A 97 -2.22 0.60 -14.76
CA TYR A 97 -1.78 -0.74 -15.10
C TYR A 97 -2.75 -1.81 -14.60
N ARG A 98 -2.52 -3.06 -15.00
CA ARG A 98 -3.35 -4.21 -14.64
C ARG A 98 -3.51 -4.33 -13.11
N LEU A 99 -4.76 -4.52 -12.69
CA LEU A 99 -5.14 -4.90 -11.34
C LEU A 99 -5.24 -6.42 -11.20
N TYR A 100 -5.03 -6.88 -9.97
CA TYR A 100 -5.16 -8.26 -9.53
C TYR A 100 -6.41 -8.39 -8.66
N PHE A 101 -7.05 -9.55 -8.73
CA PHE A 101 -8.32 -9.81 -8.07
C PHE A 101 -8.15 -11.06 -7.22
N THR A 102 -8.67 -11.02 -6.01
CA THR A 102 -8.71 -12.18 -5.11
C THR A 102 -10.16 -12.58 -4.90
N ASN A 103 -10.47 -13.86 -5.10
CA ASN A 103 -11.78 -14.38 -4.73
C ASN A 103 -11.88 -14.36 -3.19
N ILE A 104 -12.88 -13.66 -2.67
CA ILE A 104 -13.16 -13.61 -1.22
C ILE A 104 -13.81 -14.92 -0.72
N SER A 105 -13.87 -15.97 -1.54
CA SER A 105 -14.65 -17.18 -1.29
C SER A 105 -14.01 -18.19 -0.33
N TYR A 106 -12.88 -17.90 0.32
CA TYR A 106 -12.32 -18.76 1.37
C TYR A 106 -11.62 -17.91 2.44
N VAL A 107 -12.39 -17.53 3.47
CA VAL A 107 -11.86 -17.51 4.84
C VAL A 107 -12.72 -18.53 5.56
N GLY A 108 -12.17 -19.73 5.75
CA GLY A 108 -12.86 -20.83 6.41
C GLY A 108 -13.39 -20.36 7.76
N THR A 109 -14.66 -20.59 7.99
CA THR A 109 -15.19 -20.77 9.33
C THR A 109 -14.62 -22.08 9.85
N GLU A 110 -13.38 -22.07 10.32
CA GLU A 110 -12.93 -23.12 11.22
C GLU A 110 -13.45 -22.77 12.62
N TYR A 111 -14.50 -23.48 12.99
CA TYR A 111 -14.86 -23.68 14.38
C TYR A 111 -13.68 -24.37 15.09
N LEU A 112 -13.20 -23.76 16.16
CA LEU A 112 -12.64 -24.47 17.32
C LEU A 112 -13.35 -23.95 18.56
#